data_AF-A0A087TCB8-F1
#
_entry.id   AF-A0A087TCB8-F1
#
_cell.length_a   1.000
_cell.length_b   1.000
_cell.length_c   1.000
_cell.angle_alpha   90.00
_cell.angle_beta   90.00
_cell.angle_gamma   90.00
#
_symmetry.space_group_name_H-M   'P 1'
#
loop_
_entity.id
_entity.type
_entity.pdbx_description
1 polymer ?
#
loop_
_entity_poly.entity_id
_entity_poly.type
_entity_poly.pdbx_seq_one_letter_code
_entity_poly.pdbx_strand_id
1 'polypeptide(L)'
;MMGGQPLDMSQYYKIFSTCRIPGYPKDSLALYGMDAEKPRHIVVVHNNHYFSVDVYGDDGAPLNESQLLGQFLEIVKQSQYQKSPIGVLTTLHRDAWAKAYKRLRKYDALNKESIQAIQKAIFLLCLDKKVPDAGCLNRKTHVALQTIHGGGAKWNAGNRWYDKTIQFIVGED
;
A
#
# COMPACT_ATOMS: atom_id res chain seq x y z
N MET A 1 -14.98 25.78 2.60
CA MET A 1 -14.87 27.20 2.21
C MET A 1 -13.74 27.84 3.00
N MET A 2 -12.99 28.77 2.43
CA MET A 2 -12.00 29.57 3.15
C MET A 2 -12.37 31.04 2.99
N GLY A 3 -12.60 31.75 4.09
CA GLY A 3 -13.09 33.14 4.04
C GLY A 3 -14.41 33.31 3.26
N GLY A 4 -15.30 32.30 3.29
CA GLY A 4 -16.56 32.33 2.54
C GLY A 4 -16.47 31.96 1.06
N GLN A 5 -15.28 31.65 0.54
CA GLN A 5 -15.11 31.22 -0.85
C GLN A 5 -15.10 29.68 -0.99
N PRO A 6 -15.71 29.11 -2.04
CA PRO A 6 -15.63 27.69 -2.33
C PRO A 6 -14.18 27.27 -2.64
N LEU A 7 -13.83 26.03 -2.29
CA LEU A 7 -12.51 25.45 -2.55
C LEU A 7 -12.63 24.39 -3.64
N ASP A 8 -11.57 24.23 -4.44
CA ASP A 8 -11.49 23.14 -5.40
C ASP A 8 -11.48 21.78 -4.69
N MET A 9 -12.31 20.86 -5.19
CA MET A 9 -12.46 19.51 -4.65
C MET A 9 -11.79 18.45 -5.54
N SER A 10 -11.12 18.85 -6.63
CA SER A 10 -10.52 17.93 -7.60
C SER A 10 -9.49 16.96 -7.00
N GLN A 11 -8.89 17.30 -5.86
CA GLN A 11 -7.91 16.47 -5.17
C GLN A 11 -8.54 15.22 -4.55
N TYR A 12 -9.75 15.31 -3.98
CA TYR A 12 -10.43 14.20 -3.31
C TYR A 12 -10.74 13.05 -4.27
N TYR A 13 -10.91 13.37 -5.54
CA TYR A 13 -11.13 12.43 -6.63
C TYR A 13 -9.86 11.67 -7.07
N LYS A 14 -8.68 12.04 -6.55
CA LYS A 14 -7.36 11.54 -6.97
C LYS A 14 -6.58 10.82 -5.87
N ILE A 15 -7.15 10.66 -4.67
CA ILE A 15 -6.43 10.03 -3.54
C ILE A 15 -6.58 8.51 -3.53
N PHE A 16 -7.79 7.99 -3.78
CA PHE A 16 -8.07 6.55 -3.80
C PHE A 16 -7.85 5.94 -5.18
N SER A 17 -7.60 4.63 -5.23
CA SER A 17 -7.36 3.88 -6.47
C SER A 17 -6.29 4.53 -7.36
N THR A 18 -5.31 5.16 -6.71
CA THR A 18 -4.25 5.93 -7.36
C THR A 18 -2.89 5.36 -6.99
N CYS A 19 -1.99 5.32 -7.98
CA CYS A 19 -0.64 4.83 -7.79
C CYS A 19 0.33 5.59 -8.70
N ARG A 20 1.48 5.96 -8.14
CA ARG A 20 2.61 6.47 -8.91
C ARG A 20 3.23 5.31 -9.68
N ILE A 21 3.54 5.52 -10.96
CA ILE A 21 4.16 4.50 -11.81
C ILE A 21 5.59 4.93 -12.10
N PRO A 22 6.60 4.13 -11.68
CA PRO A 22 7.99 4.47 -11.93
C PRO A 22 8.30 4.39 -13.42
N GLY A 23 8.95 5.43 -13.96
CA GLY A 23 9.26 5.57 -15.37
C GLY A 23 10.59 6.30 -15.58
N TYR A 24 11.17 6.14 -16.77
CA TYR A 24 12.36 6.88 -17.19
C TYR A 24 12.06 7.52 -18.55
N PRO A 25 12.27 8.84 -18.73
CA PRO A 25 12.94 9.76 -17.79
C PRO A 25 12.04 10.35 -16.68
N LYS A 26 10.73 10.04 -16.70
CA LYS A 26 9.78 10.55 -15.71
C LYS A 26 8.79 9.48 -15.28
N ASP A 27 8.31 9.63 -14.06
CA ASP A 27 7.20 8.85 -13.53
C ASP A 27 5.87 9.37 -14.10
N SER A 28 4.82 8.56 -13.94
CA SER A 28 3.44 8.97 -14.21
C SER A 28 2.54 8.68 -13.00
N LEU A 29 1.32 9.21 -13.04
CA LEU A 29 0.28 8.91 -12.06
C LEU A 29 -0.84 8.15 -12.76
N ALA A 30 -1.22 6.99 -12.23
CA ALA A 30 -2.35 6.22 -12.71
C ALA A 30 -3.55 6.41 -11.77
N LEU A 31 -4.70 6.81 -12.34
CA LEU A 31 -5.94 7.14 -11.64
C LEU A 31 -7.03 6.13 -11.97
N TYR A 32 -7.02 4.96 -11.33
CA TYR A 32 -7.96 3.88 -11.63
C TYR A 32 -9.37 4.11 -11.05
N GLY A 33 -9.53 5.03 -10.09
CA GLY A 33 -10.83 5.37 -9.53
C GLY A 33 -11.79 6.04 -10.51
N MET A 34 -11.27 6.47 -11.65
CA MET A 34 -12.02 7.12 -12.74
C MET A 34 -12.30 6.20 -13.93
N ASP A 35 -11.84 4.95 -13.88
CA ASP A 35 -12.10 3.96 -14.92
C ASP A 35 -13.60 3.60 -14.94
N ALA A 36 -14.08 3.12 -16.09
CA ALA A 36 -15.46 2.63 -16.24
C ALA A 36 -15.77 1.50 -15.26
N GLU A 37 -14.83 0.57 -15.11
CA GLU A 37 -14.83 -0.46 -14.07
C GLU A 37 -13.95 -0.04 -12.91
N LYS A 38 -14.57 0.39 -11.82
CA LYS A 38 -13.86 0.85 -10.62
C LYS A 38 -13.27 -0.32 -9.86
N PRO A 39 -12.04 -0.19 -9.31
CA PRO A 39 -11.49 -1.18 -8.40
C PRO A 39 -12.37 -1.37 -7.17
N ARG A 40 -12.57 -2.64 -6.77
CA ARG A 40 -13.43 -3.05 -5.65
C ARG A 40 -12.64 -3.71 -4.51
N HIS A 41 -11.32 -3.75 -4.64
CA HIS A 41 -10.42 -4.40 -3.69
C HIS A 41 -9.46 -3.41 -3.04
N ILE A 42 -9.01 -3.75 -1.83
CA ILE A 42 -7.82 -3.18 -1.22
C ILE A 42 -6.68 -4.19 -1.35
N VAL A 43 -5.46 -3.76 -1.03
CA VAL A 43 -4.36 -4.70 -0.77
C VAL A 43 -3.94 -4.61 0.68
N VAL A 44 -3.96 -5.75 1.37
CA VAL A 44 -3.46 -5.89 2.74
C VAL A 44 -2.04 -6.44 2.68
N VAL A 45 -1.14 -5.82 3.43
CA VAL A 45 0.26 -6.23 3.54
C VAL A 45 0.55 -6.64 4.98
N HIS A 46 0.98 -7.88 5.16
CA HIS A 46 1.39 -8.41 6.46
C HIS A 46 2.64 -9.28 6.26
N ASN A 47 3.69 -9.02 7.06
CA ASN A 47 4.96 -9.74 6.97
C ASN A 47 5.54 -9.78 5.53
N ASN A 48 5.40 -8.70 4.77
CA ASN A 48 5.82 -8.54 3.36
C ASN A 48 5.05 -9.40 2.34
N HIS A 49 3.95 -10.05 2.74
CA HIS A 49 3.00 -10.68 1.81
C HIS A 49 1.94 -9.67 1.39
N TYR A 50 1.52 -9.71 0.13
CA TYR A 50 0.49 -8.82 -0.41
C TYR A 50 -0.74 -9.64 -0.77
N PHE A 51 -1.89 -9.29 -0.19
CA PHE A 51 -3.16 -9.98 -0.40
C PHE A 51 -4.16 -9.01 -1.02
N SER A 52 -4.77 -9.39 -2.14
CA SER A 52 -5.91 -8.67 -2.70
C SER A 52 -7.17 -9.08 -1.93
N VAL A 53 -7.90 -8.10 -1.43
CA VAL A 53 -9.12 -8.32 -0.63
C VAL A 53 -10.24 -7.49 -1.21
N ASP A 54 -11.26 -8.15 -1.76
CA ASP A 54 -12.49 -7.46 -2.18
C ASP A 54 -13.20 -6.90 -0.95
N VAL A 55 -13.58 -5.62 -1.04
CA VAL A 55 -14.28 -4.88 0.03
C VAL A 55 -15.73 -4.58 -0.32
N TYR A 56 -16.21 -5.14 -1.44
CA TYR A 56 -17.60 -5.11 -1.86
C TYR A 56 -18.07 -6.53 -2.19
N GLY A 57 -19.26 -6.92 -1.75
CA GLY A 57 -19.89 -8.21 -2.08
C GLY A 57 -20.46 -8.23 -3.50
N ASP A 58 -20.90 -9.39 -3.99
CA ASP A 58 -21.37 -9.54 -5.39
C ASP A 58 -22.55 -8.62 -5.75
N ASP A 59 -23.33 -8.21 -4.76
CA ASP A 59 -24.44 -7.25 -4.86
C ASP A 59 -24.00 -5.79 -5.04
N GLY A 60 -22.69 -5.52 -4.98
CA GLY A 60 -22.12 -4.17 -5.06
C GLY A 60 -22.09 -3.42 -3.73
N ALA A 61 -22.60 -4.00 -2.64
CA ALA A 61 -22.59 -3.37 -1.32
C ALA A 61 -21.22 -3.52 -0.64
N PRO A 62 -20.78 -2.54 0.17
CA PRO A 62 -19.58 -2.70 0.99
C PRO A 62 -19.71 -3.86 1.97
N LEU A 63 -18.63 -4.60 2.18
CA LEU A 63 -18.57 -5.61 3.23
C LEU A 63 -18.64 -4.95 4.61
N ASN A 64 -19.26 -5.63 5.57
CA ASN A 64 -19.31 -5.17 6.95
C ASN A 64 -18.03 -5.49 7.72
N GLU A 65 -17.89 -4.90 8.91
CA GLU A 65 -16.69 -5.03 9.75
C GLU A 65 -16.37 -6.48 10.10
N SER A 66 -17.38 -7.31 10.41
CA SER A 66 -17.17 -8.72 10.76
C SER A 66 -16.65 -9.54 9.58
N GLN A 67 -17.15 -9.28 8.37
CA GLN A 67 -16.68 -9.92 7.14
C GLN A 67 -15.23 -9.52 6.83
N LEU A 68 -14.89 -8.23 6.95
CA LEU A 68 -13.53 -7.74 6.75
C LEU A 68 -12.56 -8.30 7.80
N LEU A 69 -12.97 -8.30 9.07
CA LEU A 69 -12.17 -8.86 10.17
C LEU A 69 -11.87 -10.35 9.94
N GLY A 70 -12.86 -11.13 9.51
CA GLY A 70 -12.65 -12.54 9.16
C GLY A 70 -11.58 -12.73 8.09
N GLN A 71 -11.60 -11.91 7.03
CA GLN A 71 -10.59 -11.95 5.98
C GLN A 71 -9.19 -11.54 6.49
N PHE A 72 -9.11 -10.50 7.32
CA PHE A 72 -7.83 -10.03 7.87
C PHE A 72 -7.20 -11.03 8.84
N LEU A 73 -8.01 -11.70 9.67
CA LEU A 73 -7.52 -12.77 10.57
C LEU A 73 -6.95 -13.95 9.77
N GLU A 74 -7.61 -14.32 8.67
CA GLU A 74 -7.12 -15.38 7.80
C GLU A 74 -5.81 -14.97 7.09
N ILE A 75 -5.68 -13.71 6.66
CA ILE A 75 -4.41 -13.17 6.14
C ILE A 75 -3.29 -13.29 7.16
N VAL A 76 -3.52 -12.86 8.41
CA VAL A 76 -2.51 -12.95 9.49
C VAL A 76 -2.09 -14.40 9.73
N LYS A 77 -3.05 -15.34 9.69
CA LYS A 77 -2.80 -16.78 9.83
C LYS A 77 -1.98 -17.34 8.65
N GLN A 78 -2.22 -16.91 7.42
CA GLN A 78 -1.49 -17.36 6.23
C GLN A 78 -0.07 -16.77 6.11
N SER A 79 0.18 -15.62 6.75
CA SER A 79 1.43 -14.86 6.62
C SER A 79 2.22 -14.74 7.92
N GLN A 80 2.30 -15.82 8.69
CA GLN A 80 3.05 -15.88 9.96
C GLN A 80 4.56 -15.64 9.78
N TYR A 81 5.13 -16.06 8.64
CA TYR A 81 6.55 -15.94 8.35
C TYR A 81 6.82 -14.92 7.25
N GLN A 82 7.83 -14.09 7.44
CA GLN A 82 8.18 -13.03 6.48
C GLN A 82 8.65 -13.58 5.14
N LYS A 83 8.18 -12.96 4.06
CA LYS A 83 8.72 -13.14 2.71
C LYS A 83 9.79 -12.09 2.40
N SER A 84 10.48 -12.29 1.29
CA SER A 84 11.41 -11.31 0.73
C SER A 84 10.70 -9.95 0.60
N PRO A 85 11.28 -8.85 1.11
CA PRO A 85 10.61 -7.55 1.22
C PRO A 85 10.58 -6.80 -0.11
N ILE A 86 9.85 -7.30 -1.12
CA ILE A 86 9.78 -6.68 -2.47
C ILE A 86 9.33 -5.22 -2.41
N GLY A 87 8.47 -4.86 -1.46
CA GLY A 87 8.02 -3.48 -1.24
C GLY A 87 9.14 -2.48 -1.01
N VAL A 88 10.26 -2.89 -0.41
CA VAL A 88 11.40 -2.01 -0.13
C VAL A 88 12.01 -1.45 -1.40
N LEU A 89 11.88 -2.13 -2.54
CA LEU A 89 12.39 -1.65 -3.83
C LEU A 89 11.77 -0.31 -4.24
N THR A 90 10.55 -0.02 -3.77
CA THR A 90 9.84 1.24 -4.06
C THR A 90 10.46 2.46 -3.35
N THR A 91 11.40 2.23 -2.41
CA THR A 91 12.18 3.27 -1.71
C THR A 91 13.45 3.70 -2.45
N LEU A 92 13.84 2.96 -3.50
CA LEU A 92 15.04 3.28 -4.26
C LEU A 92 14.91 4.62 -4.99
N HIS A 93 16.06 5.20 -5.35
CA HIS A 93 16.10 6.33 -6.29
C HIS A 93 15.25 6.02 -7.54
N ARG A 94 14.49 7.00 -8.03
CA ARG A 94 13.43 6.78 -9.03
C ARG A 94 13.94 6.12 -10.32
N ASP A 95 15.13 6.49 -10.79
CA ASP A 95 15.75 5.82 -11.95
C ASP A 95 16.12 4.35 -11.70
N ALA A 96 16.61 4.05 -10.49
CA ALA A 96 16.95 2.69 -10.10
C ALA A 96 15.68 1.85 -9.93
N TRP A 97 14.66 2.43 -9.29
CA TRP A 97 13.35 1.80 -9.16
C TRP A 97 12.69 1.56 -10.52
N ALA A 98 12.70 2.53 -11.44
CA ALA A 98 12.16 2.35 -12.79
C ALA A 98 12.83 1.19 -13.56
N LYS A 99 14.15 1.01 -13.41
CA LYS A 99 14.88 -0.13 -13.97
C LYS A 99 14.48 -1.45 -13.30
N ALA A 100 14.43 -1.48 -11.97
CA ALA A 100 14.06 -2.67 -11.20
C ALA A 100 12.59 -3.08 -11.44
N TYR A 101 11.66 -2.13 -11.44
CA TYR A 101 10.24 -2.32 -11.76
C TYR A 101 10.03 -2.97 -13.14
N LYS A 102 10.73 -2.46 -14.17
CA LYS A 102 10.68 -3.05 -15.52
C LYS A 102 11.18 -4.49 -15.53
N ARG A 103 12.24 -4.81 -14.78
CA ARG A 103 12.76 -6.18 -14.65
C ARG A 103 11.76 -7.07 -13.93
N LEU A 104 11.24 -6.63 -12.78
CA LEU A 104 10.30 -7.38 -11.96
C LEU A 104 9.05 -7.79 -12.74
N ARG A 105 8.47 -6.86 -13.52
CA ARG A 105 7.29 -7.13 -14.36
C ARG A 105 7.56 -7.98 -15.60
N LYS A 106 8.78 -7.97 -16.13
CA LYS A 106 9.15 -8.77 -17.32
C LYS A 106 9.58 -10.18 -16.95
N TYR A 107 10.09 -10.37 -15.74
CA TYR A 107 10.63 -11.64 -15.27
C TYR A 107 9.55 -12.72 -15.19
N ASP A 108 8.35 -12.36 -14.75
CA ASP A 108 7.28 -13.33 -14.49
C ASP A 108 5.88 -12.69 -14.62
N ALA A 109 4.93 -13.47 -15.13
CA ALA A 109 3.55 -13.03 -15.35
C ALA A 109 2.82 -12.78 -14.02
N LEU A 110 3.04 -13.64 -13.02
CA LEU A 110 2.42 -13.48 -11.70
C LEU A 110 2.94 -12.21 -11.00
N ASN A 111 4.23 -11.87 -11.13
CA ASN A 111 4.75 -10.58 -10.65
C ASN A 111 4.03 -9.40 -11.30
N LYS A 112 3.82 -9.45 -12.61
CA LYS A 112 3.14 -8.39 -13.36
C LYS A 112 1.69 -8.22 -12.86
N GLU A 113 0.97 -9.31 -12.66
CA GLU A 113 -0.41 -9.32 -12.17
C GLU A 113 -0.50 -8.82 -10.72
N SER A 114 0.38 -9.31 -9.84
CA SER A 114 0.47 -8.88 -8.43
C SER A 114 0.71 -7.37 -8.30
N ILE A 115 1.64 -6.83 -9.10
CA ILE A 115 1.92 -5.40 -9.14
C ILE A 115 0.71 -4.62 -9.67
N GLN A 116 0.02 -5.14 -10.68
CA GLN A 116 -1.19 -4.49 -11.22
C GLN A 116 -2.32 -4.46 -10.19
N ALA A 117 -2.49 -5.53 -9.40
CA ALA A 117 -3.44 -5.56 -8.29
C ALA A 117 -3.13 -4.49 -7.23
N ILE A 118 -1.86 -4.32 -6.84
CA ILE A 118 -1.41 -3.26 -5.93
C ILE A 118 -1.70 -1.86 -6.51
N GLN A 119 -1.37 -1.65 -7.78
CA GLN A 119 -1.57 -0.37 -8.45
C GLN A 119 -3.04 0.03 -8.51
N LYS A 120 -3.93 -0.93 -8.81
CA LYS A 120 -5.37 -0.71 -8.91
C LYS A 120 -6.11 -0.61 -7.57
N ALA A 121 -5.61 -1.23 -6.50
CA ALA A 121 -6.28 -1.29 -5.20
C ALA A 121 -6.79 0.08 -4.70
N ILE A 122 -7.88 0.15 -3.96
CA ILE A 122 -8.42 1.41 -3.45
C ILE A 122 -7.40 2.12 -2.54
N PHE A 123 -6.79 1.36 -1.62
CA PHE A 123 -5.65 1.77 -0.79
C PHE A 123 -4.85 0.55 -0.35
N LEU A 124 -3.71 0.77 0.32
CA LEU A 124 -2.96 -0.27 1.01
C LEU A 124 -3.27 -0.26 2.51
N LEU A 125 -3.49 -1.43 3.11
CA LEU A 125 -3.55 -1.62 4.56
C LEU A 125 -2.31 -2.38 5.01
N CYS A 126 -1.48 -1.76 5.85
CA CYS A 126 -0.25 -2.36 6.36
C CYS A 126 -0.48 -2.81 7.80
N LEU A 127 -0.45 -4.12 8.03
CA LEU A 127 -0.50 -4.73 9.35
C LEU A 127 0.94 -4.92 9.83
N ASP A 128 1.38 -4.05 10.73
CA ASP A 128 2.76 -3.94 11.15
C ASP A 128 3.04 -4.75 12.41
N LYS A 129 4.12 -5.53 12.37
CA LYS A 129 4.68 -6.14 13.58
C LYS A 129 5.26 -5.06 14.50
N LYS A 130 5.30 -5.39 15.79
CA LYS A 130 6.01 -4.57 16.79
C LYS A 130 7.48 -4.35 16.41
N VAL A 131 7.94 -3.10 16.50
CA VAL A 131 9.33 -2.71 16.31
C VAL A 131 9.97 -2.42 17.68
N PRO A 132 11.12 -3.03 18.03
CA PRO A 132 11.82 -2.72 19.27
C PRO A 132 12.18 -1.23 19.36
N ASP A 133 12.16 -0.70 20.58
CA ASP A 133 12.56 0.69 20.83
C ASP A 133 14.07 0.82 20.58
N ALA A 134 14.42 1.34 19.40
CA ALA A 134 15.80 1.40 18.90
C ALA A 134 16.58 2.59 19.47
N GLY A 135 16.41 2.87 20.76
CA GLY A 135 16.99 4.05 21.42
C GLY A 135 16.33 5.36 20.98
N CYS A 136 15.04 5.32 20.63
CA CYS A 136 14.31 6.54 20.28
C CYS A 136 14.14 7.42 21.52
N LEU A 137 14.19 8.73 21.33
CA LEU A 137 14.03 9.71 22.42
C LEU A 137 12.68 9.57 23.16
N ASN A 138 11.63 9.15 22.44
CA ASN A 138 10.30 8.88 22.98
C ASN A 138 9.44 8.07 22.00
N ARG A 139 8.33 7.52 22.50
CA ARG A 139 7.35 6.74 21.72
C ARG A 139 6.84 7.47 20.47
N LYS A 140 6.56 8.78 20.55
CA LYS A 140 6.05 9.54 19.39
C LYS A 140 7.06 9.57 18.25
N THR A 141 8.34 9.72 18.56
CA THR A 141 9.43 9.70 17.59
C THR A 141 9.54 8.32 16.96
N HIS A 142 9.45 7.26 17.76
CA HIS A 142 9.48 5.87 17.29
C HIS A 142 8.33 5.58 16.29
N VAL A 143 7.10 5.92 16.67
CA VAL A 143 5.91 5.75 15.81
C VAL A 143 6.04 6.59 14.53
N ALA A 144 6.51 7.84 14.61
CA ALA A 144 6.70 8.67 13.43
C ALA A 144 7.69 8.06 12.43
N LEU A 145 8.83 7.53 12.91
CA LEU A 145 9.82 6.86 12.06
C LEU A 145 9.23 5.58 11.43
N GLN A 146 8.41 4.84 12.16
CA GLN A 146 7.70 3.68 11.63
C GLN A 146 6.65 4.08 10.56
N THR A 147 5.92 5.17 10.76
CA THR A 147 4.96 5.67 9.77
C THR A 147 5.66 6.19 8.50
N ILE A 148 6.75 6.94 8.65
CA ILE A 148 7.46 7.57 7.51
C ILE A 148 8.20 6.53 6.66
N HIS A 149 8.97 5.63 7.29
CA HIS A 149 9.87 4.73 6.56
C HIS A 149 9.89 3.28 7.10
N GLY A 150 8.93 2.90 7.95
CA GLY A 150 8.77 1.53 8.42
C GLY A 150 9.89 1.05 9.37
N GLY A 151 10.68 1.95 9.95
CA GLY A 151 11.76 1.58 10.89
C GLY A 151 12.99 0.90 10.26
N GLY A 152 13.00 0.65 8.95
CA GLY A 152 14.13 0.06 8.22
C GLY A 152 13.86 -1.34 7.65
N ALA A 153 14.78 -1.83 6.81
CA ALA A 153 14.59 -3.03 5.99
C ALA A 153 14.40 -4.34 6.79
N LYS A 154 14.89 -4.40 8.03
CA LYS A 154 14.67 -5.55 8.95
C LYS A 154 13.29 -5.53 9.62
N TRP A 155 12.61 -4.39 9.58
CA TRP A 155 11.36 -4.14 10.28
C TRP A 155 10.19 -4.08 9.30
N ASN A 156 9.55 -2.92 9.15
CA ASN A 156 8.31 -2.75 8.40
C ASN A 156 8.51 -1.99 7.08
N ALA A 157 9.74 -1.60 6.71
CA ALA A 157 9.99 -0.89 5.44
C ALA A 157 9.65 -1.72 4.19
N GLY A 158 9.67 -3.06 4.29
CA GLY A 158 9.21 -3.96 3.23
C GLY A 158 7.70 -4.19 3.20
N ASN A 159 7.02 -3.87 4.30
CA ASN A 159 5.59 -4.05 4.52
C ASN A 159 4.79 -2.84 3.99
N ARG A 160 5.22 -2.32 2.84
CA ARG A 160 4.81 -1.04 2.25
C ARG A 160 4.92 -1.09 0.74
N TRP A 161 4.15 -0.27 0.07
CA TRP A 161 4.35 0.07 -1.35
C TRP A 161 4.34 1.59 -1.52
N TYR A 162 5.51 2.22 -1.50
CA TYR A 162 5.66 3.69 -1.40
C TYR A 162 5.16 4.46 -2.64
N ASP A 163 4.92 3.77 -3.75
CA ASP A 163 4.25 4.36 -4.91
C ASP A 163 2.73 4.51 -4.71
N LYS A 164 2.14 3.80 -3.73
CA LYS A 164 0.71 3.86 -3.45
C LYS A 164 0.37 5.17 -2.76
N THR A 165 -0.66 5.86 -3.27
CA THR A 165 -1.04 7.19 -2.77
C THR A 165 -1.51 7.18 -1.33
N ILE A 166 -2.30 6.17 -0.93
CA ILE A 166 -2.81 6.02 0.43
C ILE A 166 -2.39 4.67 0.99
N GLN A 167 -1.74 4.70 2.15
CA GLN A 167 -1.37 3.54 2.95
C GLN A 167 -1.81 3.80 4.39
N PHE A 168 -2.74 3.00 4.90
CA PHE A 168 -3.08 2.98 6.32
C PHE A 168 -2.16 1.99 7.03
N ILE A 169 -1.61 2.39 8.17
CA ILE A 169 -0.67 1.57 8.93
C ILE A 169 -1.30 1.30 10.29
N VAL A 170 -1.45 0.02 10.63
CA VAL A 170 -1.96 -0.45 11.92
C VAL A 170 -0.85 -1.26 12.57
N GLY A 171 -0.27 -0.73 13.65
CA GLY A 171 0.73 -1.42 14.45
C GLY A 171 0.08 -2.42 15.42
N GLU A 172 0.88 -3.38 15.88
CA GLU A 172 0.50 -4.35 16.92
C GLU A 172 0.39 -3.73 18.34
N ASP A 173 0.97 -2.53 18.58
CA ASP A 173 1.15 -1.87 19.89
C ASP A 173 0.29 -0.61 20.17
#